data_AF-A0A502HRU5-F1
#
_entry.id   AF-A0A502HRU5-F1
#
_cell.length_a   1.000
_cell.length_b   1.000
_cell.length_c   1.000
_cell.angle_alpha   90.00
_cell.angle_beta   90.00
_cell.angle_gamma   90.00
#
_symmetry.space_group_name_H-M   'P 1'
#
loop_
_entity.id
_entity.type
_entity.pdbx_description
1 polymer ?
#
loop_
_entity_poly.entity_id
_entity_poly.type
_entity_poly.pdbx_seq_one_letter_code
_entity_poly.pdbx_strand_id
1 'polypeptide(L)'
;MSFVILCAIYWAGPDAFEAVLNRIFPVAGFLFVASIAVMFYLACFKMDKILDGMSRSEVVTLRSPIKGQCFRSRYEALFVVWYVLTFRALALKRGHLDEHDYDNFSIGLRWLIRGSCSSIYFVFFYFILVEWIYEYLSWVHWLLTTLDDLVWWIAEVRGGFYER
;
A
#
# COMPACT_ATOMS: atom_id res chain seq x y z
N MET A 1 -21.10 2.32 0.03
CA MET A 1 -20.61 1.40 1.10
C MET A 1 -19.57 2.06 2.00
N SER A 2 -18.60 2.82 1.47
CA SER A 2 -17.52 3.45 2.27
C SER A 2 -18.02 4.42 3.36
N PHE A 3 -19.08 5.19 3.10
CA PHE A 3 -19.66 6.13 4.07
C PHE A 3 -20.27 5.44 5.30
N VAL A 4 -20.90 4.26 5.12
CA VAL A 4 -21.56 3.52 6.22
C VAL A 4 -20.51 2.90 7.17
N ILE A 5 -19.40 2.40 6.61
CA ILE A 5 -18.29 1.86 7.41
C ILE A 5 -17.62 2.98 8.21
N LEU A 6 -17.41 4.14 7.61
CA LEU A 6 -16.84 5.31 8.29
C LEU A 6 -17.75 5.84 9.41
N CYS A 7 -19.06 5.93 9.16
CA CYS A 7 -20.02 6.26 10.22
C CYS A 7 -20.00 5.21 11.34
N ALA A 8 -19.97 3.92 11.02
CA ALA A 8 -19.90 2.87 12.03
C ALA A 8 -18.61 2.96 12.88
N ILE A 9 -17.47 3.31 12.28
CA ILE A 9 -16.20 3.55 12.99
C ILE A 9 -16.32 4.77 13.91
N TYR A 10 -16.92 5.87 13.42
CA TYR A 10 -17.15 7.07 14.25
C TYR A 10 -18.07 6.78 15.45
N TRP A 11 -19.17 6.06 15.23
CA TRP A 11 -20.12 5.67 16.28
C TRP A 11 -19.56 4.65 17.28
N ALA A 12 -18.59 3.81 16.86
CA ALA A 12 -17.90 2.87 17.74
C ALA A 12 -16.89 3.56 18.69
N GLY A 13 -16.58 4.84 18.44
CA GLY A 13 -15.64 5.62 19.22
C GLY A 13 -14.18 5.39 18.83
N PRO A 14 -13.30 6.39 19.09
CA PRO A 14 -11.88 6.32 18.74
C PRO A 14 -11.17 5.12 19.38
N ASP A 15 -11.57 4.73 20.59
CA ASP A 15 -10.98 3.59 21.33
C ASP A 15 -11.15 2.25 20.60
N ALA A 16 -12.29 2.03 19.94
CA ALA A 16 -12.54 0.79 19.20
C ALA A 16 -11.69 0.72 17.93
N PHE A 17 -11.48 1.86 17.26
CA PHE A 17 -10.61 1.96 16.08
C PHE A 17 -9.14 1.74 16.46
N GLU A 18 -8.68 2.37 17.54
CA GLU A 18 -7.33 2.17 18.07
C GLU A 18 -7.07 0.71 18.50
N ALA A 19 -8.04 0.05 19.13
CA ALA A 19 -7.92 -1.35 19.51
C ALA A 19 -7.73 -2.27 18.29
N VAL A 20 -8.39 -1.97 17.16
CA VAL A 20 -8.21 -2.71 15.90
C VAL A 20 -6.84 -2.41 15.29
N LEU A 21 -6.43 -1.14 15.23
CA LEU A 21 -5.13 -0.76 14.72
C LEU A 21 -3.99 -1.40 15.52
N ASN A 22 -4.07 -1.42 16.85
CA ASN A 22 -3.07 -2.03 17.72
C ASN A 22 -2.89 -3.54 17.48
N ARG A 23 -3.93 -4.24 16.98
CA ARG A 23 -3.82 -5.66 16.59
C ARG A 23 -3.21 -5.84 15.21
N ILE A 24 -3.50 -4.95 14.27
CA ILE A 24 -3.06 -5.05 12.87
C ILE A 24 -1.65 -4.51 12.68
N PHE A 25 -1.29 -3.43 13.37
CA PHE A 25 -0.01 -2.75 13.27
C PHE A 25 1.21 -3.68 13.43
N PRO A 26 1.31 -4.57 14.44
CA PRO A 26 2.45 -5.47 14.56
C PRO A 26 2.52 -6.47 13.39
N VAL A 27 1.38 -6.92 12.86
CA VAL A 27 1.33 -7.82 11.70
C VAL A 27 1.78 -7.08 10.44
N ALA A 28 1.30 -5.86 10.22
CA ALA A 28 1.72 -5.02 9.11
C ALA A 28 3.22 -4.69 9.18
N GLY A 29 3.73 -4.38 10.36
CA GLY A 29 5.16 -4.14 10.61
C GLY A 29 6.02 -5.37 10.35
N PHE A 30 5.59 -6.55 10.83
CA PHE A 30 6.27 -7.81 10.55
C PHE A 30 6.29 -8.12 9.04
N LEU A 31 5.15 -7.97 8.36
CA LEU A 31 5.06 -8.16 6.91
C LEU A 31 5.99 -7.20 6.16
N PHE A 32 6.05 -5.94 6.56
CA PHE A 32 6.93 -4.94 5.96
C PHE A 32 8.40 -5.35 6.07
N VAL A 33 8.87 -5.67 7.29
CA VAL A 33 10.27 -6.05 7.54
C VAL A 33 10.62 -7.35 6.81
N ALA A 34 9.76 -8.37 6.88
CA ALA A 34 9.96 -9.63 6.19
C ALA A 34 10.03 -9.43 4.66
N SER A 35 9.18 -8.56 4.12
CA SER A 35 9.15 -8.29 2.68
C SER A 35 10.39 -7.54 2.21
N ILE A 36 10.86 -6.56 2.97
CA ILE A 36 12.14 -5.88 2.70
C ILE A 36 13.29 -6.89 2.76
N ALA A 37 13.33 -7.77 3.77
CA ALA A 37 14.38 -8.78 3.88
C ALA A 37 14.39 -9.72 2.67
N VAL A 38 13.21 -10.16 2.21
CA VAL A 38 13.08 -10.99 1.00
C VAL A 38 13.52 -10.21 -0.24
N MET A 39 13.10 -8.95 -0.41
CA MET A 39 13.53 -8.13 -1.55
C MET A 39 15.04 -7.88 -1.54
N PHE A 40 15.64 -7.67 -0.37
CA PHE A 40 17.08 -7.55 -0.20
C PHE A 40 17.78 -8.85 -0.62
N TYR A 41 17.29 -9.99 -0.14
CA TYR A 41 17.80 -11.30 -0.53
C TYR A 41 17.71 -11.53 -2.05
N LEU A 42 16.57 -11.20 -2.66
CA LEU A 42 16.36 -11.35 -4.09
C LEU A 42 17.29 -10.43 -4.90
N ALA A 43 17.41 -9.16 -4.51
CA ALA A 43 18.27 -8.18 -5.18
C ALA A 43 19.76 -8.55 -5.07
N CYS A 44 20.21 -8.99 -3.89
CA CYS A 44 21.63 -9.31 -3.67
C CYS A 44 22.03 -10.68 -4.25
N PHE A 45 21.21 -11.72 -4.03
CA PHE A 45 21.64 -13.11 -4.26
C PHE A 45 20.96 -13.82 -5.42
N LYS A 46 19.82 -13.32 -5.90
CA LYS A 46 19.04 -14.00 -6.96
C LYS A 46 18.82 -13.14 -8.20
N MET A 47 19.21 -11.88 -8.19
CA MET A 47 18.92 -10.95 -9.27
C MET A 47 19.44 -11.42 -10.62
N ASP A 48 20.69 -11.86 -10.70
CA ASP A 48 21.27 -12.27 -11.98
C ASP A 48 20.50 -13.46 -12.59
N LYS A 49 20.08 -14.42 -11.74
CA LYS A 49 19.21 -15.54 -12.14
C LYS A 49 17.81 -15.07 -12.58
N ILE A 50 17.25 -14.05 -11.92
CA ILE A 50 15.95 -13.46 -12.28
C ILE A 50 16.04 -12.82 -13.67
N LEU A 51 17.09 -12.05 -13.93
CA LEU A 51 17.30 -11.37 -15.20
C LEU A 51 17.60 -12.37 -16.33
N ASP A 52 18.38 -13.42 -16.06
CA ASP A 52 18.64 -14.49 -17.01
C ASP A 52 17.38 -15.27 -17.38
N GLY A 53 16.51 -15.54 -16.40
CA GLY A 53 15.23 -16.21 -16.63
C GLY A 53 14.22 -15.40 -17.44
N MET A 54 14.50 -14.12 -17.71
CA MET A 54 13.65 -13.23 -18.49
C MET A 54 14.43 -12.47 -19.56
N SER A 55 15.51 -13.06 -20.07
CA SER A 55 16.44 -12.38 -20.98
C SER A 55 15.85 -12.04 -22.35
N ARG A 56 14.71 -12.64 -22.73
CA ARG A 56 14.03 -12.39 -24.01
C ARG A 56 12.98 -11.28 -23.87
N SER A 57 12.53 -11.01 -22.65
CA SER A 57 11.54 -9.99 -22.34
C SER A 57 12.15 -8.59 -22.45
N GLU A 58 11.63 -7.78 -23.38
CA GLU A 58 12.17 -6.46 -23.76
C GLU A 58 12.46 -5.56 -22.55
N VAL A 59 11.54 -5.49 -21.59
CA VAL A 59 11.67 -4.58 -20.43
C VAL A 59 12.83 -4.94 -19.51
N VAL A 60 13.20 -6.22 -19.51
CA VAL A 60 14.30 -6.77 -18.71
C VAL A 60 15.61 -6.58 -19.47
N THR A 61 15.60 -6.79 -20.79
CA THR A 61 16.75 -6.58 -21.67
C THR A 61 17.20 -5.13 -21.70
N LEU A 62 16.26 -4.17 -21.71
CA LEU A 62 16.54 -2.74 -21.57
C LEU A 62 17.27 -2.40 -20.26
N ARG A 63 17.11 -3.25 -19.25
CA ARG A 63 17.75 -3.13 -17.93
C ARG A 63 18.89 -4.14 -17.71
N SER A 64 19.25 -4.91 -18.73
CA SER A 64 20.43 -5.80 -18.76
C SER A 64 21.74 -5.14 -18.30
N PRO A 65 22.03 -3.85 -18.57
CA PRO A 65 23.26 -3.19 -18.10
C PRO A 65 23.35 -3.08 -16.57
N ILE A 66 22.26 -3.38 -15.83
CA ILE A 66 22.19 -3.34 -14.38
C ILE A 66 22.83 -4.58 -13.73
N LYS A 67 23.15 -5.63 -14.50
CA LYS A 67 23.93 -6.78 -14.01
C LYS A 67 25.25 -6.29 -13.41
N GLY A 68 25.46 -6.58 -12.12
CA GLY A 68 26.66 -6.12 -11.40
C GLY A 68 26.65 -4.66 -10.91
N GLN A 69 25.58 -3.88 -11.15
CA GLN A 69 25.48 -2.50 -10.65
C GLN A 69 25.08 -2.42 -9.17
N CYS A 70 25.06 -1.18 -8.67
CA CYS A 70 24.74 -0.83 -7.29
C CYS A 70 23.36 -1.35 -6.83
N PHE A 71 23.23 -1.49 -5.51
CA PHE A 71 22.04 -2.05 -4.86
C PHE A 71 20.72 -1.38 -5.30
N ARG A 72 20.74 -0.05 -5.49
CA ARG A 72 19.57 0.72 -5.95
C ARG A 72 19.07 0.26 -7.32
N SER A 73 19.95 0.14 -8.31
CA SER A 73 19.57 -0.28 -9.67
C SER A 73 18.97 -1.69 -9.67
N ARG A 74 19.52 -2.59 -8.83
CA ARG A 74 18.95 -3.93 -8.65
C ARG A 74 17.55 -3.86 -8.04
N TYR A 75 17.33 -3.02 -7.04
CA TYR A 75 16.00 -2.86 -6.45
C TYR A 75 14.97 -2.34 -7.48
N GLU A 76 15.35 -1.38 -8.30
CA GLU A 76 14.49 -0.86 -9.38
C GLU A 76 14.19 -1.92 -10.45
N ALA A 77 15.18 -2.72 -10.85
CA ALA A 77 14.95 -3.84 -11.76
C ALA A 77 13.97 -4.86 -11.17
N LEU A 78 14.06 -5.15 -9.85
CA LEU A 78 13.16 -6.09 -9.17
C LEU A 78 11.70 -5.61 -9.21
N PHE A 79 11.46 -4.30 -9.10
CA PHE A 79 10.12 -3.74 -9.26
C PHE A 79 9.59 -3.85 -10.69
N VAL A 80 10.44 -3.67 -11.70
CA VAL A 80 10.04 -3.87 -13.10
C VAL A 80 9.67 -5.34 -13.35
N VAL A 81 10.48 -6.27 -12.86
CA VAL A 81 10.18 -7.70 -12.89
C VAL A 81 8.84 -7.98 -12.21
N TRP A 82 8.65 -7.46 -11.01
CA TRP A 82 7.40 -7.61 -10.27
C TRP A 82 6.19 -7.10 -11.06
N TYR A 83 6.29 -5.92 -11.67
CA TYR A 83 5.21 -5.33 -12.46
C TYR A 83 4.80 -6.25 -13.61
N VAL A 84 5.77 -6.75 -14.36
CA VAL A 84 5.52 -7.65 -15.49
C VAL A 84 4.92 -8.99 -15.03
N LEU A 85 5.41 -9.55 -13.93
CA LEU A 85 4.89 -10.81 -13.38
C LEU A 85 3.50 -10.66 -12.77
N THR A 86 3.18 -9.48 -12.24
CA THR A 86 1.87 -9.20 -11.61
C THR A 86 0.82 -8.88 -12.67
N PHE A 87 1.18 -8.06 -13.67
CA PHE A 87 0.30 -7.61 -14.74
C PHE A 87 0.61 -8.31 -16.07
N ARG A 88 0.69 -9.65 -16.07
CA ARG A 88 1.02 -10.47 -17.25
C ARG A 88 0.24 -10.05 -18.50
N ALA A 89 -1.09 -10.00 -18.42
CA ALA A 89 -1.94 -9.71 -19.57
C ALA A 89 -1.62 -8.33 -20.20
N LEU A 90 -1.34 -7.34 -19.36
CA LEU A 90 -0.97 -6.00 -19.82
C LEU A 90 0.45 -5.97 -20.41
N ALA A 91 1.39 -6.69 -19.79
CA ALA A 91 2.77 -6.78 -20.26
C ALA A 91 2.89 -7.52 -21.59
N LEU A 92 2.18 -8.64 -21.76
CA LEU A 92 2.09 -9.37 -23.03
C LEU A 92 1.47 -8.50 -24.14
N LYS A 93 0.36 -7.82 -23.84
CA LYS A 93 -0.30 -6.94 -24.82
C LYS A 93 0.61 -5.79 -25.29
N ARG A 94 1.54 -5.34 -24.45
CA ARG A 94 2.50 -4.28 -24.77
C ARG A 94 3.82 -4.79 -25.35
N GLY A 95 4.00 -6.11 -25.50
CA GLY A 95 5.27 -6.71 -25.97
C GLY A 95 6.41 -6.68 -24.95
N HIS A 96 6.15 -6.22 -23.72
CA HIS A 96 7.18 -6.06 -22.69
C HIS A 96 7.64 -7.39 -22.06
N LEU A 97 6.84 -8.44 -22.22
CA LEU A 97 7.07 -9.77 -21.67
C LEU A 97 7.00 -10.81 -22.80
N ASP A 98 7.95 -11.72 -22.81
CA ASP A 98 7.89 -12.90 -23.66
C ASP A 98 7.13 -14.01 -22.91
N GLU A 99 6.20 -14.67 -23.60
CA GLU A 99 5.35 -15.71 -23.00
C GLU A 99 6.16 -16.95 -22.59
N HIS A 100 7.19 -17.29 -23.35
CA HIS A 100 8.07 -18.42 -23.07
C HIS A 100 8.98 -18.15 -21.85
N ASP A 101 9.46 -16.92 -21.70
CA ASP A 101 10.18 -16.49 -20.49
C ASP A 101 9.28 -16.61 -19.27
N TYR A 102 8.02 -16.19 -19.39
CA TYR A 102 7.05 -16.36 -18.31
C TYR A 102 6.85 -17.85 -18.00
N ASP A 103 6.44 -18.68 -18.94
CA ASP A 103 6.07 -20.07 -18.60
C ASP A 103 7.24 -20.90 -18.05
N ASN A 104 8.49 -20.60 -18.42
CA ASN A 104 9.68 -21.26 -17.88
C ASN A 104 10.23 -20.66 -16.59
N PHE A 105 9.76 -19.48 -16.17
CA PHE A 105 10.26 -18.83 -14.97
C PHE A 105 9.87 -19.62 -13.72
N SER A 106 10.83 -19.83 -12.81
CA SER A 106 10.60 -20.66 -11.63
C SER A 106 9.43 -20.16 -10.77
N ILE A 107 8.45 -21.03 -10.54
CA ILE A 107 7.20 -20.73 -9.83
C ILE A 107 7.49 -20.14 -8.44
N GLY A 108 8.41 -20.74 -7.67
CA GLY A 108 8.75 -20.26 -6.33
C GLY A 108 9.30 -18.82 -6.33
N LEU A 109 10.16 -18.49 -7.29
CA LEU A 109 10.74 -17.15 -7.41
C LEU A 109 9.68 -16.13 -7.82
N ARG A 110 8.75 -16.52 -8.71
CA ARG A 110 7.60 -15.68 -9.08
C ARG A 110 6.74 -15.36 -7.86
N TRP A 111 6.40 -16.37 -7.05
CA TRP A 111 5.59 -16.17 -5.85
C TRP A 111 6.31 -15.32 -4.82
N LEU A 112 7.62 -15.51 -4.63
CA LEU A 112 8.41 -14.68 -3.73
C LEU A 112 8.40 -13.21 -4.17
N ILE A 113 8.70 -12.93 -5.45
CA ILE A 113 8.72 -11.56 -5.98
C ILE A 113 7.32 -10.92 -5.89
N ARG A 114 6.27 -11.64 -6.33
CA ARG A 114 4.89 -11.14 -6.26
C ARG A 114 4.46 -10.91 -4.83
N GLY A 115 4.72 -11.85 -3.93
CA GLY A 115 4.36 -11.76 -2.53
C GLY A 115 5.05 -10.58 -1.85
N SER A 116 6.39 -10.50 -1.93
CA SER A 116 7.17 -9.48 -1.20
C SER A 116 6.98 -8.07 -1.73
N CYS A 117 6.85 -7.89 -3.05
CA CYS A 117 6.63 -6.55 -3.59
C CYS A 117 5.18 -6.10 -3.36
N SER A 118 4.20 -6.98 -3.55
CA SER A 118 2.79 -6.62 -3.34
C SER A 118 2.47 -6.35 -1.87
N SER A 119 3.10 -7.06 -0.93
CA SER A 119 2.94 -6.78 0.50
C SER A 119 3.47 -5.41 0.89
N ILE A 120 4.59 -4.94 0.32
CA ILE A 120 5.08 -3.58 0.56
C ILE A 120 4.08 -2.55 0.07
N TYR A 121 3.54 -2.73 -1.14
CA TYR A 121 2.48 -1.84 -1.64
C TYR A 121 1.26 -1.88 -0.72
N PHE A 122 0.84 -3.05 -0.27
CA PHE A 122 -0.30 -3.20 0.63
C PHE A 122 -0.08 -2.47 1.96
N VAL A 123 1.09 -2.62 2.57
CA VAL A 123 1.46 -1.91 3.81
C VAL A 123 1.48 -0.40 3.59
N PHE A 124 2.02 0.07 2.46
CA PHE A 124 2.05 1.49 2.13
C PHE A 124 0.64 2.07 1.96
N PHE A 125 -0.22 1.39 1.20
CA PHE A 125 -1.63 1.78 1.05
C PHE A 125 -2.40 1.72 2.37
N TYR A 126 -2.08 0.77 3.25
CA TYR A 126 -2.65 0.68 4.59
C TYR A 126 -2.33 1.93 5.41
N PHE A 127 -1.06 2.37 5.45
CA PHE A 127 -0.68 3.58 6.17
C PHE A 127 -1.38 4.84 5.64
N ILE A 128 -1.41 5.01 4.32
CA ILE A 128 -2.14 6.12 3.69
C ILE A 128 -3.62 6.09 4.08
N LEU A 129 -4.25 4.92 4.01
CA LEU A 129 -5.66 4.77 4.32
C LEU A 129 -5.96 5.07 5.80
N VAL A 130 -5.09 4.64 6.71
CA VAL A 130 -5.21 4.95 8.15
C VAL A 130 -5.08 6.45 8.40
N GLU A 131 -4.07 7.11 7.81
CA GLU A 131 -3.88 8.57 7.92
C GLU A 131 -5.09 9.33 7.39
N TRP A 132 -5.63 8.90 6.25
CA TRP A 132 -6.81 9.50 5.64
C TRP A 132 -8.08 9.33 6.50
N ILE A 133 -8.22 8.18 7.18
CA ILE A 133 -9.31 7.98 8.15
C ILE A 133 -9.17 8.93 9.34
N TYR A 134 -7.96 9.07 9.90
CA TYR A 134 -7.73 9.99 11.03
C TYR A 134 -8.02 11.45 10.65
N GLU A 135 -7.56 11.89 9.48
CA GLU A 135 -7.86 13.23 8.96
C GLU A 135 -9.38 13.42 8.82
N TYR A 136 -10.09 12.45 8.23
CA TYR A 136 -11.53 12.51 8.10
C TYR A 136 -12.26 12.57 9.47
N LEU A 137 -11.87 11.73 10.43
CA LEU A 137 -12.46 11.72 11.77
C LEU A 137 -12.25 13.06 12.50
N SER A 138 -11.07 13.67 12.35
CA SER A 138 -10.77 14.99 12.92
C SER A 138 -11.68 16.08 12.33
N TRP A 139 -11.90 16.05 11.02
CA TRP A 139 -12.79 17.00 10.34
C TRP A 139 -14.25 16.85 10.78
N VAL A 140 -14.73 15.60 10.92
CA VAL A 140 -16.08 15.32 11.45
C VAL A 140 -16.23 15.79 12.89
N HIS A 141 -15.23 15.55 13.75
CA HIS A 141 -15.26 16.01 15.14
C HIS A 141 -15.28 17.54 15.25
N TRP A 142 -14.46 18.24 14.45
CA TRP A 142 -14.46 19.70 14.37
C TRP A 142 -15.82 20.26 13.90
N LEU A 143 -16.43 19.64 12.89
CA LEU A 143 -17.72 20.06 12.38
C LEU A 143 -18.83 19.90 13.44
N LEU A 144 -18.84 18.78 14.17
CA LEU A 144 -19.83 18.52 15.21
C LEU A 144 -19.67 19.45 16.41
N THR A 145 -18.44 19.72 16.86
CA THR A 145 -18.17 20.68 17.94
C THR A 145 -18.60 22.10 17.55
N THR A 146 -18.29 22.53 16.33
CA THR A 146 -18.71 23.85 15.82
C THR A 146 -20.24 23.97 15.74
N LEU A 147 -20.94 22.91 15.34
CA LEU A 147 -22.41 22.91 15.30
C LEU A 147 -23.02 22.96 16.71
N ASP A 148 -22.44 22.25 17.67
CA ASP A 148 -22.91 22.26 19.06
C ASP A 148 -22.72 23.63 19.71
N ASP A 149 -21.56 24.26 19.52
CA ASP A 149 -21.28 25.64 19.96
C ASP A 149 -22.26 26.65 19.35
N LEU A 150 -22.60 26.47 18.07
CA LEU A 150 -23.56 27.33 17.38
C LEU A 150 -24.99 27.14 17.92
N VAL A 151 -25.39 25.90 18.22
CA VAL A 151 -26.69 25.61 18.84
C VAL A 151 -26.77 26.23 20.23
N TRP A 152 -25.71 26.09 21.04
CA TRP A 152 -25.62 26.68 22.37
C TRP A 152 -25.70 28.20 22.31
N TRP A 153 -24.96 28.83 21.40
CA TRP A 153 -25.00 30.28 21.18
C TRP A 153 -26.40 30.76 20.78
N ILE A 154 -27.08 30.06 19.85
CA ILE A 154 -28.46 30.40 19.46
C ILE A 154 -29.42 30.27 20.66
N ALA A 155 -29.24 29.25 21.50
CA ALA A 155 -30.05 29.04 22.69
C ALA A 155 -29.85 30.16 23.71
N GLU A 156 -28.61 30.61 23.93
CA GLU A 156 -28.30 31.72 24.84
C GLU A 156 -28.85 33.06 24.32
N VAL A 157 -28.69 33.35 23.02
CA VAL A 157 -29.28 34.54 22.39
C VAL A 157 -30.81 34.52 22.53
N ARG A 158 -31.46 33.36 22.32
CA ARG A 158 -32.92 33.24 22.55
C ARG A 158 -33.31 33.38 24.01
N GLY A 159 -32.56 32.79 24.94
CA GLY A 159 -32.83 32.89 26.39
C GLY A 159 -32.74 34.33 26.89
N GLY A 160 -31.71 35.06 26.48
CA GLY A 160 -31.53 36.48 26.81
C GLY A 160 -32.60 37.41 26.22
N PHE A 161 -33.38 36.96 25.24
CA PHE A 161 -34.51 37.70 24.67
C PHE A 161 -35.81 37.57 25.48
N TYR A 162 -35.97 36.53 26.32
CA TYR A 162 -37.17 36.30 27.14
C TYR A 162 -37.08 36.86 28.56
N GLU A 163 -35.91 37.32 29.00
CA GLU A 163 -35.68 37.94 30.32
C GLU A 163 -35.68 39.49 30.32
N ARG A 164 -36.14 40.12 29.23
CA ARG A 164 -36.43 41.57 29.16
C ARG A 164 -37.90 41.83 28.91
#